data_AF-A0A7W0LPP2-F1
#
_entry.id   AF-A0A7W0LPP2-F1
#
_cell.length_a   1.000
_cell.length_b   1.000
_cell.length_c   1.000
_cell.angle_alpha   90.00
_cell.angle_beta   90.00
_cell.angle_gamma   90.00
#
_symmetry.space_group_name_H-M   'P 1'
#
loop_
_entity.id
_entity.type
_entity.pdbx_description
1 polymer ?
#
loop_
_entity_poly.entity_id
_entity_poly.type
_entity_poly.pdbx_seq_one_letter_code
_entity_poly.pdbx_strand_id
1 'polypeptide(L)'
;MEQRNDPEQRAINVIRGLSMDMPQAAGSGHPGTAMALAPLAYVLWTRIMTYDAGSTEWPDRDRFILSCGHASPLLYSMLHLTGYGLTLDDLRAFRQWKSATPGHPEVHHTPGVDVTTGPLGQGFANGVGMGIAERSLRARFGADLCDHHTFVICSDGDLEEGLSHEAASLAGHLRLGRLVYVYDDNHISIDGETELALSDDAAMRFEAYGWHVNNIGESANDTDALEAAIRDAMAEDDRPSLVILRSHIGYPSPKFTDSEEAHGNPLGEEEVAITKELMGLPPDETFWVPDDVAELYRAAGSIGATAREAWEKRLAAWSGDRAVFDACLAGRGLPDWDSALPSWEPGEKIATRKASGKCLQAVLDVVPGLMGGGADLTGNTGTTIADHGVQSAEDPAGRQIHFGVREHAMGGVMNGMALHGGTLPIGGTFLTFSDYMRGAVRLAAIGQAHVIYSWTHDSLGLGEDGPTHQPVEHLAALRAMPQLRVVRPGDANETAAAWRLAVDYDGPTALA
;
A
#
# COMPACT_ATOMS: atom_id res chain seq x y z
N MET A 1 -10.94 -38.26 6.92
CA MET A 1 -12.26 -38.07 7.56
C MET A 1 -12.16 -37.14 8.78
N GLU A 2 -11.14 -37.25 9.64
CA GLU A 2 -10.97 -36.30 10.78
C GLU A 2 -10.73 -34.84 10.35
N GLN A 3 -9.90 -34.57 9.34
CA GLN A 3 -9.71 -33.19 8.81
C GLN A 3 -10.93 -32.61 8.06
N ARG A 4 -11.89 -33.44 7.62
CA ARG A 4 -13.08 -32.95 6.86
C ARG A 4 -14.15 -32.30 7.75
N ASN A 5 -14.09 -32.55 9.06
CA ASN A 5 -15.05 -32.03 10.03
C ASN A 5 -14.44 -30.96 10.96
N ASP A 6 -13.20 -30.55 10.70
CA ASP A 6 -12.59 -29.44 11.44
C ASP A 6 -13.22 -28.11 10.99
N PRO A 7 -13.88 -27.36 11.90
CA PRO A 7 -14.52 -26.09 11.56
C PRO A 7 -13.55 -25.08 10.94
N GLU A 8 -12.30 -25.06 11.41
CA GLU A 8 -11.27 -24.17 10.90
C GLU A 8 -10.87 -24.52 9.46
N GLN A 9 -10.52 -25.78 9.21
CA GLN A 9 -10.18 -26.23 7.87
C GLN A 9 -11.32 -25.98 6.88
N ARG A 10 -12.58 -26.15 7.30
CA ARG A 10 -13.75 -25.85 6.46
C ARG A 10 -13.88 -24.36 6.18
N ALA A 11 -13.63 -23.48 7.16
CA ALA A 11 -13.63 -22.03 6.95
C ALA A 11 -12.58 -21.62 5.91
N ILE A 12 -11.34 -22.14 6.04
CA ILE A 12 -10.25 -21.96 5.06
C ILE A 12 -10.66 -22.46 3.68
N ASN A 13 -11.27 -23.64 3.60
CA ASN A 13 -11.67 -24.21 2.31
C ASN A 13 -12.79 -23.38 1.64
N VAL A 14 -13.66 -22.70 2.39
CA VAL A 14 -14.64 -21.76 1.81
C VAL A 14 -13.93 -20.58 1.12
N ILE A 15 -12.84 -20.05 1.68
CA ILE A 15 -12.01 -19.03 1.00
C ILE A 15 -11.48 -19.58 -0.33
N ARG A 16 -10.96 -20.82 -0.33
CA ARG A 16 -10.48 -21.49 -1.56
C ARG A 16 -11.59 -21.68 -2.59
N GLY A 17 -12.76 -22.13 -2.13
CA GLY A 17 -13.95 -22.32 -2.97
C GLY A 17 -14.36 -21.01 -3.68
N LEU A 18 -14.48 -19.92 -2.93
CA LEU A 18 -14.77 -18.59 -3.48
C LEU A 18 -13.68 -18.12 -4.44
N SER A 19 -12.40 -18.36 -4.10
CA SER A 19 -11.24 -18.00 -4.91
C SER A 19 -11.14 -18.78 -6.23
N MET A 20 -11.73 -19.97 -6.31
CA MET A 20 -11.89 -20.72 -7.56
C MET A 20 -13.13 -20.26 -8.35
N ASP A 21 -14.26 -20.07 -7.65
CA ASP A 21 -15.55 -19.79 -8.28
C ASP A 21 -15.59 -18.42 -8.95
N MET A 22 -14.91 -17.42 -8.38
CA MET A 22 -14.82 -16.07 -8.96
C MET A 22 -14.16 -16.08 -10.35
N PRO A 23 -12.89 -16.52 -10.52
CA PRO A 23 -12.28 -16.66 -11.84
C PRO A 23 -13.08 -17.56 -12.79
N GLN A 24 -13.64 -18.66 -12.29
CA GLN A 24 -14.42 -19.60 -13.10
C GLN A 24 -15.69 -18.97 -13.68
N ALA A 25 -16.44 -18.23 -12.87
CA ALA A 25 -17.64 -17.52 -13.31
C ALA A 25 -17.31 -16.37 -14.28
N ALA A 26 -16.19 -15.69 -14.07
CA ALA A 26 -15.73 -14.60 -14.93
C ALA A 26 -15.09 -15.09 -16.25
N GLY A 27 -14.68 -16.36 -16.33
CA GLY A 27 -13.83 -16.88 -17.41
C GLY A 27 -12.44 -16.24 -17.44
N SER A 28 -12.00 -15.64 -16.33
CA SER A 28 -10.75 -14.89 -16.22
C SER A 28 -10.40 -14.64 -14.74
N GLY A 29 -9.14 -14.83 -14.34
CA GLY A 29 -8.68 -14.54 -12.97
C GLY A 29 -7.52 -15.41 -12.52
N HIS A 30 -7.05 -15.19 -11.30
CA HIS A 30 -5.87 -15.84 -10.73
C HIS A 30 -6.27 -16.65 -9.48
N PRO A 31 -6.67 -17.92 -9.61
CA PRO A 31 -7.10 -18.73 -8.48
C PRO A 31 -5.92 -19.28 -7.66
N GLY A 32 -4.77 -19.56 -8.28
CA GLY A 32 -3.70 -20.36 -7.68
C GLY A 32 -3.15 -19.81 -6.36
N THR A 33 -2.63 -18.58 -6.38
CA THR A 33 -2.09 -17.91 -5.19
C THR A 33 -3.19 -17.65 -4.16
N ALA A 34 -4.40 -17.30 -4.61
CA ALA A 34 -5.53 -17.07 -3.72
C ALA A 34 -5.95 -18.34 -2.97
N MET A 35 -5.83 -19.52 -3.58
CA MET A 35 -6.09 -20.80 -2.91
C MET A 35 -4.97 -21.18 -1.95
N ALA A 36 -3.72 -20.98 -2.35
CA ALA A 36 -2.54 -21.33 -1.55
C ALA A 36 -2.48 -20.51 -0.24
N LEU A 37 -2.79 -19.21 -0.32
CA LEU A 37 -2.72 -18.28 0.81
C LEU A 37 -4.01 -18.16 1.64
N ALA A 38 -5.03 -18.97 1.36
CA ALA A 38 -6.26 -19.00 2.15
C ALA A 38 -6.04 -19.21 3.68
N PRO A 39 -5.13 -20.09 4.13
CA PRO A 39 -4.83 -20.24 5.57
C PRO A 39 -4.19 -18.98 6.17
N LEU A 40 -3.27 -18.33 5.45
CA LEU A 40 -2.65 -17.08 5.89
C LEU A 40 -3.69 -15.95 6.02
N ALA A 41 -4.57 -15.79 5.04
CA ALA A 41 -5.65 -14.80 5.11
C ALA A 41 -6.62 -15.08 6.25
N TYR A 42 -6.96 -16.36 6.49
CA TYR A 42 -7.75 -16.76 7.65
C TYR A 42 -7.08 -16.31 8.96
N VAL A 43 -5.80 -16.62 9.17
CA VAL A 43 -5.06 -16.24 10.38
C VAL A 43 -5.03 -14.72 10.55
N LEU A 44 -4.72 -13.98 9.49
CA LEU A 44 -4.64 -12.51 9.52
C LEU A 44 -5.97 -11.88 9.97
N TRP A 45 -7.10 -12.22 9.33
CA TRP A 45 -8.38 -11.58 9.63
C TRP A 45 -9.07 -12.11 10.88
N THR A 46 -8.81 -13.34 11.31
CA THR A 46 -9.55 -13.94 12.42
C THR A 46 -8.78 -13.93 13.74
N ARG A 47 -7.45 -13.84 13.71
CA ARG A 47 -6.60 -13.96 14.91
C ARG A 47 -5.63 -12.79 15.14
N ILE A 48 -5.20 -12.11 14.08
CA ILE A 48 -4.11 -11.12 14.16
C ILE A 48 -4.62 -9.67 14.07
N MET A 49 -5.25 -9.31 12.96
CA MET A 49 -5.51 -7.92 12.62
C MET A 49 -6.57 -7.31 13.54
N THR A 50 -6.33 -6.06 13.90
CA THR A 50 -7.27 -5.19 14.60
C THR A 50 -8.00 -4.31 13.60
N TYR A 51 -9.28 -4.61 13.35
CA TYR A 51 -10.13 -3.87 12.41
C TYR A 51 -11.61 -3.98 12.79
N ASP A 52 -12.42 -3.04 12.32
CA ASP A 52 -13.88 -3.10 12.40
C ASP A 52 -14.44 -3.03 10.98
N ALA A 53 -15.00 -4.15 10.49
CA ALA A 53 -15.53 -4.23 9.13
C ALA A 53 -16.72 -3.28 8.90
N GLY A 54 -17.41 -2.86 9.97
CA GLY A 54 -18.46 -1.84 9.93
C GLY A 54 -17.94 -0.40 9.93
N SER A 55 -16.63 -0.19 10.05
CA SER A 55 -15.97 1.13 10.11
C SER A 55 -14.60 1.09 9.42
N THR A 56 -14.62 0.90 8.10
CA THR A 56 -13.42 0.75 7.26
C THR A 56 -12.47 1.94 7.31
N GLU A 57 -13.00 3.13 7.60
CA GLU A 57 -12.24 4.38 7.68
C GLU A 57 -11.67 4.66 9.07
N TRP A 58 -11.78 3.72 10.03
CA TRP A 58 -11.17 3.89 11.35
C TRP A 58 -9.65 4.15 11.19
N PRO A 59 -9.13 5.33 11.61
CA PRO A 59 -7.74 5.69 11.33
C PRO A 59 -6.70 4.76 11.96
N ASP A 60 -7.01 4.14 13.10
CA ASP A 60 -6.07 3.33 13.89
C ASP A 60 -6.32 1.81 13.76
N ARG A 61 -7.01 1.38 12.71
CA ARG A 61 -7.06 -0.05 12.34
C ARG A 61 -5.72 -0.50 11.76
N ASP A 62 -5.39 -1.77 11.90
CA ASP A 62 -4.31 -2.39 11.13
C ASP A 62 -4.57 -2.25 9.62
N ARG A 63 -3.52 -1.95 8.87
CA ARG A 63 -3.57 -1.83 7.41
C ARG A 63 -3.24 -3.16 6.75
N PHE A 64 -3.86 -3.44 5.62
CA PHE A 64 -3.55 -4.62 4.81
C PHE A 64 -3.39 -4.27 3.34
N ILE A 65 -2.28 -4.72 2.75
CA ILE A 65 -1.96 -4.55 1.34
C ILE A 65 -1.69 -5.89 0.69
N LEU A 66 -2.45 -6.21 -0.35
CA LEU A 66 -2.14 -7.31 -1.25
C LEU A 66 -1.24 -6.79 -2.38
N SER A 67 0.08 -6.79 -2.21
CA SER A 67 1.04 -6.32 -3.22
C SER A 67 0.96 -7.16 -4.49
N CYS A 68 0.85 -8.47 -4.32
CA CYS A 68 0.52 -9.43 -5.38
C CYS A 68 -0.97 -9.33 -5.77
N GLY A 69 -1.39 -8.14 -6.22
CA GLY A 69 -2.80 -7.77 -6.46
C GLY A 69 -3.54 -8.66 -7.44
N HIS A 70 -2.84 -9.50 -8.21
CA HIS A 70 -3.45 -10.50 -9.07
C HIS A 70 -4.28 -11.51 -8.27
N ALA A 71 -3.89 -11.81 -7.02
CA ALA A 71 -4.60 -12.67 -6.07
C ALA A 71 -5.84 -11.99 -5.43
N SER A 72 -6.44 -11.01 -6.12
CA SER A 72 -7.64 -10.28 -5.68
C SER A 72 -8.83 -11.17 -5.24
N PRO A 73 -9.06 -12.39 -5.78
CA PRO A 73 -10.09 -13.29 -5.25
C PRO A 73 -9.90 -13.61 -3.76
N LEU A 74 -8.66 -13.67 -3.25
CA LEU A 74 -8.38 -13.87 -1.83
C LEU A 74 -8.93 -12.70 -1.01
N LEU A 75 -8.56 -11.48 -1.39
CA LEU A 75 -8.96 -10.26 -0.69
C LEU A 75 -10.48 -10.09 -0.71
N TYR A 76 -11.12 -10.24 -1.87
CA TYR A 76 -12.58 -10.08 -1.96
C TYR A 76 -13.34 -11.15 -1.19
N SER A 77 -12.82 -12.38 -1.14
CA SER A 77 -13.38 -13.43 -0.27
C SER A 77 -13.35 -12.98 1.19
N MET A 78 -12.23 -12.46 1.69
CA MET A 78 -12.12 -11.99 3.07
C MET A 78 -13.02 -10.79 3.35
N LEU A 79 -13.06 -9.80 2.46
CA LEU A 79 -13.92 -8.62 2.60
C LEU A 79 -15.41 -9.01 2.63
N HIS A 80 -15.83 -9.94 1.76
CA HIS A 80 -17.18 -10.48 1.76
C HIS A 80 -17.49 -11.24 3.05
N LEU A 81 -16.64 -12.17 3.46
CA LEU A 81 -16.89 -13.04 4.61
C LEU A 81 -16.92 -12.26 5.92
N THR A 82 -16.02 -11.29 6.09
CA THR A 82 -15.86 -10.54 7.35
C THR A 82 -16.81 -9.34 7.48
N GLY A 83 -17.39 -8.84 6.39
CA GLY A 83 -18.48 -7.85 6.48
C GLY A 83 -18.14 -6.43 6.11
N TYR A 84 -17.14 -6.26 5.25
CA TYR A 84 -16.78 -4.96 4.66
C TYR A 84 -17.85 -4.41 3.68
N GLY A 85 -18.97 -5.10 3.49
CA GLY A 85 -20.08 -4.65 2.65
C GLY A 85 -20.17 -5.32 1.28
N LEU A 86 -19.16 -6.10 0.87
CA LEU A 86 -19.27 -6.93 -0.33
C LEU A 86 -20.31 -8.05 -0.13
N THR A 87 -21.17 -8.23 -1.12
CA THR A 87 -22.16 -9.29 -1.17
C THR A 87 -21.68 -10.48 -2.00
N LEU A 88 -22.40 -11.60 -1.92
CA LEU A 88 -22.10 -12.77 -2.75
C LEU A 88 -22.33 -12.47 -4.24
N ASP A 89 -23.26 -11.56 -4.56
CA ASP A 89 -23.50 -11.10 -5.93
C ASP A 89 -22.34 -10.26 -6.47
N ASP A 90 -21.67 -9.48 -5.61
CA ASP A 90 -20.44 -8.79 -5.99
C ASP A 90 -19.32 -9.79 -6.33
N LEU A 91 -19.19 -10.90 -5.59
CA LEU A 91 -18.25 -11.96 -5.93
C LEU A 91 -18.61 -12.64 -7.27
N ARG A 92 -19.90 -12.93 -7.49
CA ARG A 92 -20.37 -13.45 -8.79
C ARG A 92 -20.10 -12.50 -9.95
N ALA A 93 -20.06 -11.20 -9.68
CA ALA A 93 -19.74 -10.16 -10.64
C ALA A 93 -18.23 -9.86 -10.77
N PHE A 94 -17.35 -10.72 -10.25
CA PHE A 94 -15.90 -10.55 -10.39
C PHE A 94 -15.48 -10.26 -11.84
N ARG A 95 -14.64 -9.23 -12.02
CA ARG A 95 -14.15 -8.73 -13.33
C ARG A 95 -15.24 -8.27 -14.31
N GLN A 96 -16.48 -8.10 -13.87
CA GLN A 96 -17.54 -7.61 -14.73
C GLN A 96 -17.61 -6.08 -14.73
N TRP A 97 -18.17 -5.52 -15.79
CA TRP A 97 -18.36 -4.08 -15.92
C TRP A 97 -19.15 -3.51 -14.73
N LYS A 98 -18.57 -2.50 -14.06
CA LYS A 98 -19.12 -1.83 -12.86
C LYS A 98 -19.27 -2.70 -11.62
N SER A 99 -18.68 -3.90 -11.56
CA SER A 99 -18.69 -4.68 -10.32
C SER A 99 -17.84 -4.01 -9.25
N ALA A 100 -18.14 -4.27 -7.98
CA ALA A 100 -17.30 -3.86 -6.84
C ALA A 100 -16.05 -4.76 -6.65
N THR A 101 -15.77 -5.65 -7.62
CA THR A 101 -14.73 -6.68 -7.55
C THR A 101 -13.92 -6.69 -8.86
N PRO A 102 -13.18 -5.60 -9.16
CA PRO A 102 -12.34 -5.51 -10.35
C PRO A 102 -11.20 -6.54 -10.33
N GLY A 103 -10.56 -6.78 -11.48
CA GLY A 103 -9.57 -7.85 -11.60
C GLY A 103 -8.32 -7.72 -10.73
N HIS A 104 -8.01 -6.50 -10.29
CA HIS A 104 -7.02 -6.15 -9.28
C HIS A 104 -7.65 -5.16 -8.30
N PRO A 105 -7.20 -5.08 -7.02
CA PRO A 105 -7.80 -4.21 -6.02
C PRO A 105 -7.72 -2.73 -6.42
N GLU A 106 -8.82 -1.99 -6.24
CA GLU A 106 -8.89 -0.56 -6.52
C GLU A 106 -9.37 0.20 -5.26
N VAL A 107 -8.52 1.08 -4.73
CA VAL A 107 -8.86 1.96 -3.59
C VAL A 107 -10.01 2.90 -3.97
N HIS A 108 -10.87 3.23 -3.00
CA HIS A 108 -12.12 4.00 -3.17
C HIS A 108 -13.22 3.33 -4.01
N HIS A 109 -12.92 2.26 -4.73
CA HIS A 109 -13.92 1.49 -5.48
C HIS A 109 -14.49 0.32 -4.66
N THR A 110 -13.63 -0.33 -3.86
CA THR A 110 -14.01 -1.48 -3.02
C THR A 110 -13.77 -1.15 -1.54
N PRO A 111 -14.79 -1.21 -0.67
CA PRO A 111 -14.60 -1.01 0.77
C PRO A 111 -13.60 -2.01 1.36
N GLY A 112 -12.66 -1.51 2.17
CA GLY A 112 -11.60 -2.34 2.78
C GLY A 112 -10.37 -2.60 1.90
N VAL A 113 -10.31 -2.00 0.70
CA VAL A 113 -9.08 -1.95 -0.10
C VAL A 113 -8.31 -0.69 0.25
N ASP A 114 -7.15 -0.83 0.89
CA ASP A 114 -6.34 0.29 1.38
C ASP A 114 -5.55 1.01 0.27
N VAL A 115 -5.12 0.28 -0.76
CA VAL A 115 -4.39 0.83 -1.92
C VAL A 115 -4.72 0.09 -3.21
N THR A 116 -4.62 0.76 -4.35
CA THR A 116 -4.70 0.10 -5.67
C THR A 116 -3.39 -0.64 -5.97
N THR A 117 -3.47 -1.96 -6.15
CA THR A 117 -2.33 -2.81 -6.54
C THR A 117 -2.58 -3.48 -7.89
N GLY A 118 -1.58 -4.18 -8.42
CA GLY A 118 -1.60 -4.81 -9.75
C GLY A 118 -0.26 -4.68 -10.45
N PRO A 119 0.25 -3.44 -10.67
CA PRO A 119 1.65 -3.24 -10.99
C PRO A 119 2.51 -3.68 -9.80
N LEU A 120 3.31 -4.74 -9.99
CA LEU A 120 4.04 -5.41 -8.92
C LEU A 120 5.07 -4.49 -8.25
N GLY A 121 5.38 -4.78 -6.99
CA GLY A 121 6.26 -4.03 -6.11
C GLY A 121 5.66 -2.72 -5.57
N GLN A 122 4.61 -2.16 -6.20
CA GLN A 122 4.05 -0.88 -5.78
C GLN A 122 3.34 -0.99 -4.42
N GLY A 123 2.59 -2.08 -4.19
CA GLY A 123 1.96 -2.35 -2.90
C GLY A 123 3.02 -2.51 -1.78
N PHE A 124 4.14 -3.16 -2.08
CA PHE A 124 5.30 -3.24 -1.20
C PHE A 124 5.78 -1.83 -0.80
N ALA A 125 6.01 -0.94 -1.77
CA ALA A 125 6.44 0.42 -1.49
C ALA A 125 5.37 1.26 -0.76
N ASN A 126 4.08 1.05 -1.07
CA ASN A 126 3.00 1.72 -0.36
C ASN A 126 2.97 1.34 1.12
N GLY A 127 3.18 0.08 1.47
CA GLY A 127 3.23 -0.34 2.88
C GLY A 127 4.37 0.34 3.65
N VAL A 128 5.53 0.57 3.01
CA VAL A 128 6.62 1.35 3.61
C VAL A 128 6.16 2.79 3.88
N GLY A 129 5.41 3.38 2.96
CA GLY A 129 4.77 4.68 3.14
C GLY A 129 3.79 4.72 4.32
N MET A 130 2.95 3.70 4.46
CA MET A 130 2.02 3.58 5.59
C MET A 130 2.77 3.47 6.93
N GLY A 131 3.87 2.72 6.98
CA GLY A 131 4.72 2.63 8.18
C GLY A 131 5.39 3.96 8.56
N ILE A 132 5.79 4.78 7.57
CA ILE A 132 6.32 6.13 7.84
C ILE A 132 5.22 7.03 8.41
N ALA A 133 4.01 6.97 7.85
CA ALA A 133 2.88 7.77 8.30
C ALA A 133 2.43 7.38 9.72
N GLU A 134 2.22 6.08 9.98
CA GLU A 134 1.92 5.55 11.32
C GLU A 134 2.93 6.05 12.35
N ARG A 135 4.21 5.83 12.08
CA ARG A 135 5.26 6.17 13.05
C ARG A 135 5.34 7.67 13.34
N SER A 136 5.14 8.50 12.30
CA SER A 136 5.10 9.95 12.46
C SER A 136 3.92 10.41 13.30
N LEU A 137 2.72 9.87 13.03
CA LEU A 137 1.52 10.19 13.79
C LEU A 137 1.62 9.72 15.23
N ARG A 138 2.12 8.50 15.46
CA ARG A 138 2.36 7.94 16.79
C ARG A 138 3.34 8.80 17.60
N ALA A 139 4.42 9.26 16.98
CA ALA A 139 5.38 10.14 17.65
C ALA A 139 4.83 11.54 17.93
N ARG A 140 4.00 12.09 17.03
CA ARG A 140 3.46 13.46 17.13
C ARG A 140 2.23 13.59 18.02
N PHE A 141 1.35 12.59 18.00
CA PHE A 141 0.04 12.63 18.66
C PHE A 141 -0.09 11.61 19.81
N GLY A 142 0.83 10.64 19.88
CA GLY A 142 0.91 9.63 20.91
C GLY A 142 0.29 8.28 20.49
N ALA A 143 0.81 7.20 21.08
CA ALA A 143 0.38 5.83 20.83
C ALA A 143 -1.09 5.56 21.21
N ASP A 144 -1.70 6.40 22.04
CA ASP A 144 -3.13 6.29 22.35
C ASP A 144 -4.04 6.56 21.13
N LEU A 145 -3.55 7.33 20.16
CA LEU A 145 -4.28 7.75 18.97
C LEU A 145 -3.80 7.10 17.66
N CYS A 146 -2.56 6.62 17.62
CA CYS A 146 -2.00 5.92 16.48
C CYS A 146 -0.97 4.89 16.98
N ASP A 147 -1.28 3.61 16.90
CA ASP A 147 -0.38 2.48 17.16
C ASP A 147 -0.97 1.21 16.53
N HIS A 148 -0.71 1.03 15.23
CA HIS A 148 -1.19 -0.12 14.47
C HIS A 148 -0.10 -0.67 13.57
N HIS A 149 -0.31 -1.87 13.05
CA HIS A 149 0.58 -2.52 12.10
C HIS A 149 0.14 -2.27 10.66
N THR A 150 1.07 -2.48 9.73
CA THR A 150 0.80 -2.63 8.30
C THR A 150 1.24 -4.01 7.86
N PHE A 151 0.29 -4.80 7.40
CA PHE A 151 0.51 -6.13 6.86
C PHE A 151 0.55 -6.09 5.34
N VAL A 152 1.57 -6.72 4.73
CA VAL A 152 1.68 -6.80 3.27
C VAL A 152 1.92 -8.24 2.87
N ILE A 153 1.16 -8.72 1.88
CA ILE A 153 1.47 -9.97 1.19
C ILE A 153 2.12 -9.61 -0.14
N CYS A 154 3.31 -10.15 -0.39
CA CYS A 154 4.05 -9.97 -1.64
C CYS A 154 4.47 -11.33 -2.23
N SER A 155 4.69 -11.37 -3.54
CA SER A 155 5.10 -12.58 -4.27
C SER A 155 6.50 -12.43 -4.87
N ASP A 156 6.98 -13.45 -5.57
CA ASP A 156 8.25 -13.43 -6.32
C ASP A 156 8.37 -12.19 -7.21
N GLY A 157 7.32 -11.94 -8.01
CA GLY A 157 7.29 -10.78 -8.90
C GLY A 157 7.30 -9.41 -8.21
N ASP A 158 6.89 -9.31 -6.92
CA ASP A 158 7.09 -8.07 -6.16
C ASP A 158 8.56 -7.90 -5.76
N LEU A 159 9.24 -8.99 -5.44
CA LEU A 159 10.65 -8.98 -5.03
C LEU A 159 11.64 -8.92 -6.19
N GLU A 160 11.21 -9.24 -7.41
CA GLU A 160 11.99 -9.01 -8.64
C GLU A 160 12.00 -7.52 -9.07
N GLU A 161 10.98 -6.75 -8.68
CA GLU A 161 10.84 -5.35 -9.10
C GLU A 161 11.83 -4.43 -8.36
N GLY A 162 12.58 -3.63 -9.11
CA GLY A 162 13.64 -2.76 -8.57
C GLY A 162 13.16 -1.80 -7.46
N LEU A 163 11.91 -1.31 -7.55
CA LEU A 163 11.39 -0.40 -6.52
C LEU A 163 11.20 -1.08 -5.15
N SER A 164 10.96 -2.40 -5.10
CA SER A 164 10.80 -3.08 -3.81
C SER A 164 12.12 -3.12 -3.06
N HIS A 165 13.26 -3.26 -3.75
CA HIS A 165 14.60 -3.15 -3.16
C HIS A 165 14.88 -1.75 -2.64
N GLU A 166 14.55 -0.72 -3.41
CA GLU A 166 14.67 0.67 -2.98
C GLU A 166 13.86 0.94 -1.70
N ALA A 167 12.60 0.49 -1.68
CA ALA A 167 11.70 0.66 -0.55
C ALA A 167 12.14 -0.17 0.68
N ALA A 168 12.57 -1.42 0.48
CA ALA A 168 13.07 -2.29 1.55
C ALA A 168 14.32 -1.71 2.20
N SER A 169 15.24 -1.20 1.38
CA SER A 169 16.45 -0.51 1.85
C SER A 169 16.11 0.74 2.67
N LEU A 170 15.10 1.52 2.27
CA LEU A 170 14.63 2.68 3.03
C LEU A 170 13.96 2.25 4.35
N ALA A 171 13.09 1.25 4.32
CA ALA A 171 12.36 0.78 5.50
C ALA A 171 13.29 0.25 6.60
N GLY A 172 14.31 -0.53 6.21
CA GLY A 172 15.32 -1.04 7.14
C GLY A 172 16.20 0.08 7.70
N HIS A 173 16.61 1.05 6.87
CA HIS A 173 17.32 2.25 7.32
C HIS A 173 16.50 3.05 8.35
N LEU A 174 15.20 3.22 8.09
CA LEU A 174 14.30 3.94 8.97
C LEU A 174 13.90 3.12 10.21
N ARG A 175 14.10 1.80 10.28
CA ARG A 175 13.68 0.95 11.42
C ARG A 175 12.17 0.96 11.67
N LEU A 176 11.39 0.62 10.64
CA LEU A 176 9.92 0.62 10.70
C LEU A 176 9.37 -0.68 11.31
N GLY A 177 9.41 -0.82 12.65
CA GLY A 177 9.00 -2.04 13.37
C GLY A 177 7.52 -2.45 13.30
N ARG A 178 6.63 -1.55 12.86
CA ARG A 178 5.20 -1.86 12.68
C ARG A 178 4.88 -2.43 11.29
N LEU A 179 5.90 -2.77 10.48
CA LEU A 179 5.74 -3.42 9.18
C LEU A 179 5.94 -4.93 9.30
N VAL A 180 4.94 -5.70 8.88
CA VAL A 180 5.02 -7.16 8.79
C VAL A 180 4.65 -7.59 7.38
N TYR A 181 5.66 -8.04 6.64
CA TYR A 181 5.50 -8.47 5.26
C TYR A 181 5.58 -10.00 5.22
N VAL A 182 4.68 -10.63 4.47
CA VAL A 182 4.72 -12.06 4.18
C VAL A 182 5.04 -12.22 2.70
N TYR A 183 6.19 -12.83 2.43
CA TYR A 183 6.60 -13.21 1.09
C TYR A 183 6.12 -14.63 0.81
N ASP A 184 5.21 -14.76 -0.15
CA ASP A 184 4.79 -16.02 -0.74
C ASP A 184 5.86 -16.51 -1.74
N ASP A 185 6.76 -17.36 -1.24
CA ASP A 185 7.85 -17.98 -1.98
C ASP A 185 7.37 -19.30 -2.59
N ASN A 186 6.51 -19.21 -3.62
CA ASN A 186 5.86 -20.38 -4.22
C ASN A 186 6.63 -20.95 -5.43
N HIS A 187 7.77 -20.35 -5.79
CA HIS A 187 8.65 -20.75 -6.90
C HIS A 187 7.97 -20.76 -8.29
N ILE A 188 6.84 -20.07 -8.45
CA ILE A 188 6.12 -20.00 -9.72
C ILE A 188 5.85 -18.54 -10.11
N SER A 189 6.31 -18.18 -11.29
CA SER A 189 5.96 -16.95 -12.00
C SER A 189 5.03 -17.24 -13.18
N ILE A 190 4.68 -16.22 -13.97
CA ILE A 190 3.83 -16.40 -15.17
C ILE A 190 4.47 -17.35 -16.19
N ASP A 191 5.79 -17.28 -16.36
CA ASP A 191 6.51 -18.01 -17.41
C ASP A 191 6.92 -19.44 -16.97
N GLY A 192 6.65 -19.83 -15.72
CA GLY A 192 7.05 -21.13 -15.16
C GLY A 192 7.73 -21.01 -13.80
N GLU A 193 8.57 -22.00 -13.49
CA GLU A 193 9.45 -22.02 -12.32
C GLU A 193 10.27 -20.72 -12.22
N THR A 194 10.35 -20.14 -11.03
CA THR A 194 11.08 -18.89 -10.78
C THR A 194 12.56 -18.98 -11.15
N GLU A 195 13.16 -20.17 -11.06
CA GLU A 195 14.57 -20.45 -11.34
C GLU A 195 14.97 -20.15 -12.79
N LEU A 196 13.99 -19.91 -13.68
CA LEU A 196 14.24 -19.38 -15.02
C LEU A 196 14.84 -17.97 -15.00
N ALA A 197 14.56 -17.16 -13.97
CA ALA A 197 14.96 -15.75 -13.88
C ALA A 197 15.41 -15.27 -12.49
N LEU A 198 15.03 -15.96 -11.42
CA LEU A 198 15.29 -15.63 -10.02
C LEU A 198 16.20 -16.69 -9.38
N SER A 199 17.29 -16.26 -8.76
CA SER A 199 18.25 -17.17 -8.10
C SER A 199 18.99 -16.53 -6.92
N ASP A 200 18.51 -15.38 -6.46
CA ASP A 200 19.08 -14.72 -5.30
C ASP A 200 18.48 -15.25 -3.98
N ASP A 201 19.15 -14.93 -2.88
CA ASP A 201 18.69 -15.30 -1.55
C ASP A 201 17.92 -14.12 -0.95
N ALA A 202 16.59 -14.22 -0.97
CA ALA A 202 15.71 -13.19 -0.44
C ALA A 202 15.95 -12.94 1.06
N ALA A 203 16.22 -13.99 1.85
CA ALA A 203 16.47 -13.84 3.28
C ALA A 203 17.74 -13.02 3.52
N MET A 204 18.87 -13.41 2.91
CA MET A 204 20.13 -12.70 3.04
C MET A 204 20.04 -11.25 2.52
N ARG A 205 19.28 -11.02 1.43
CA ARG A 205 19.05 -9.67 0.90
C ARG A 205 18.32 -8.79 1.91
N PHE A 206 17.25 -9.29 2.52
CA PHE A 206 16.47 -8.53 3.49
C PHE A 206 17.20 -8.33 4.82
N GLU A 207 17.95 -9.33 5.30
CA GLU A 207 18.87 -9.17 6.43
C GLU A 207 19.88 -8.04 6.16
N ALA A 208 20.43 -7.98 4.94
CA ALA A 208 21.37 -6.92 4.54
C ALA A 208 20.73 -5.53 4.49
N TYR A 209 19.41 -5.42 4.24
CA TYR A 209 18.67 -4.17 4.37
C TYR A 209 18.40 -3.76 5.82
N GLY A 210 18.60 -4.65 6.79
CA GLY A 210 18.31 -4.42 8.21
C GLY A 210 16.91 -4.86 8.64
N TRP A 211 16.30 -5.79 7.91
CA TRP A 211 15.01 -6.38 8.29
C TRP A 211 15.22 -7.52 9.30
N HIS A 212 14.20 -7.78 10.11
CA HIS A 212 14.04 -9.04 10.79
C HIS A 212 13.48 -10.06 9.80
N VAL A 213 14.14 -11.20 9.63
CA VAL A 213 13.73 -12.23 8.67
C VAL A 213 13.39 -13.51 9.41
N ASN A 214 12.18 -14.01 9.20
CA ASN A 214 11.69 -15.26 9.74
C ASN A 214 11.25 -16.18 8.59
N ASN A 215 12.09 -17.15 8.22
CA ASN A 215 11.73 -18.14 7.21
C ASN A 215 11.06 -19.34 7.88
N ILE A 216 9.78 -19.54 7.59
CA ILE A 216 8.96 -20.60 8.20
C ILE A 216 8.76 -21.81 7.29
N GLY A 217 9.44 -21.85 6.13
CA GLY A 217 9.40 -22.97 5.20
C GLY A 217 7.99 -23.37 4.79
N GLU A 218 7.76 -24.67 4.61
CA GLU A 218 6.50 -25.28 4.15
C GLU A 218 5.39 -25.29 5.22
N SER A 219 5.10 -24.12 5.79
CA SER A 219 4.10 -23.94 6.86
C SER A 219 2.80 -23.30 6.37
N ALA A 220 2.57 -23.21 5.05
CA ALA A 220 1.43 -22.46 4.48
C ALA A 220 0.06 -23.01 4.88
N ASN A 221 -0.01 -24.26 5.34
CA ASN A 221 -1.24 -24.90 5.81
C ASN A 221 -1.28 -25.11 7.34
N ASP A 222 -0.29 -24.60 8.08
CA ASP A 222 -0.23 -24.67 9.54
C ASP A 222 -0.60 -23.30 10.14
N THR A 223 -1.86 -23.15 10.54
CA THR A 223 -2.41 -21.90 11.06
C THR A 223 -1.76 -21.44 12.35
N ASP A 224 -1.31 -22.36 13.19
CA ASP A 224 -0.65 -22.05 14.46
C ASP A 224 0.80 -21.59 14.21
N ALA A 225 1.51 -22.21 13.26
CA ALA A 225 2.82 -21.75 12.84
C ALA A 225 2.77 -20.37 12.17
N LEU A 226 1.78 -20.14 11.30
CA LEU A 226 1.52 -18.84 10.68
C LEU A 226 1.24 -17.77 11.73
N GLU A 227 0.34 -18.04 12.69
CA GLU A 227 0.03 -17.11 13.77
C GLU A 227 1.28 -16.81 14.62
N ALA A 228 2.03 -17.83 15.03
CA ALA A 228 3.23 -17.67 15.82
C ALA A 228 4.28 -16.82 15.11
N ALA A 229 4.50 -17.04 13.82
CA ALA A 229 5.45 -16.29 13.00
C ALA A 229 5.05 -14.81 12.84
N ILE A 230 3.77 -14.55 12.60
CA ILE A 230 3.27 -13.17 12.48
C ILE A 230 3.35 -12.45 13.83
N ARG A 231 3.00 -13.11 14.94
CA ARG A 231 3.12 -12.51 16.28
C ARG A 231 4.57 -12.26 16.68
N ASP A 232 5.48 -13.15 16.32
CA ASP A 232 6.93 -12.95 16.50
C ASP A 232 7.42 -11.75 15.69
N ALA A 233 7.00 -11.64 14.42
CA ALA A 233 7.30 -10.48 13.57
C ALA A 233 6.74 -9.16 14.13
N MET A 234 5.54 -9.17 14.73
CA MET A 234 4.95 -8.00 15.40
C MET A 234 5.66 -7.63 16.72
N ALA A 235 6.31 -8.60 17.37
CA ALA A 235 7.05 -8.36 18.61
C ALA A 235 8.41 -7.68 18.36
N GLU A 236 8.93 -7.73 17.13
CA GLU A 236 10.09 -6.95 16.70
C GLU A 236 9.69 -5.49 16.45
N ASP A 237 9.95 -4.62 17.43
CA ASP A 237 9.57 -3.19 17.34
C ASP A 237 10.66 -2.31 16.70
N ASP A 238 11.89 -2.82 16.56
CA ASP A 238 13.06 -2.05 16.11
C ASP A 238 13.37 -2.20 14.62
N ARG A 239 12.78 -3.16 13.92
CA ARG A 239 13.05 -3.46 12.50
C ARG A 239 11.80 -3.91 11.78
N PRO A 240 11.62 -3.55 10.50
CA PRO A 240 10.56 -4.16 9.70
C PRO A 240 10.80 -5.67 9.58
N SER A 241 9.73 -6.45 9.54
CA SER A 241 9.79 -7.91 9.52
C SER A 241 9.36 -8.48 8.16
N LEU A 242 10.14 -9.44 7.64
CA LEU A 242 9.79 -10.29 6.50
C LEU A 242 9.62 -11.73 6.97
N VAL A 243 8.42 -12.26 6.85
CA VAL A 243 8.11 -13.68 7.00
C VAL A 243 8.18 -14.34 5.63
N ILE A 244 9.11 -15.27 5.43
CA ILE A 244 9.23 -16.02 4.18
C ILE A 244 8.43 -17.31 4.33
N LEU A 245 7.42 -17.46 3.47
CA LEU A 245 6.48 -18.56 3.50
C LEU A 245 6.55 -19.35 2.20
N ARG A 246 6.96 -20.62 2.29
CA ARG A 246 6.90 -21.55 1.16
C ARG A 246 5.47 -22.08 1.03
N SER A 247 4.77 -21.67 -0.02
CA SER A 247 3.45 -22.20 -0.38
C SER A 247 3.51 -23.00 -1.68
N HIS A 248 2.40 -23.68 -1.99
CA HIS A 248 2.24 -24.44 -3.24
C HIS A 248 1.08 -23.82 -4.02
N ILE A 249 1.38 -23.13 -5.12
CA ILE A 249 0.37 -22.44 -5.92
C ILE A 249 -0.66 -23.45 -6.43
N GLY A 250 -1.95 -23.10 -6.42
CA GLY A 250 -3.01 -23.99 -6.90
C GLY A 250 -3.40 -25.12 -5.94
N TYR A 251 -2.72 -25.27 -4.80
CA TYR A 251 -3.08 -26.26 -3.79
C TYR A 251 -4.52 -26.06 -3.29
N PRO A 252 -5.37 -27.11 -3.19
CA PRO A 252 -5.05 -28.54 -3.33
C PRO A 252 -5.51 -29.18 -4.66
N SER A 253 -5.53 -28.44 -5.77
CA SER A 253 -5.90 -29.00 -7.09
C SER A 253 -4.96 -30.15 -7.47
N PRO A 254 -5.46 -31.37 -7.73
CA PRO A 254 -4.62 -32.48 -8.16
C PRO A 254 -3.83 -32.22 -9.43
N LYS A 255 -4.40 -31.43 -10.35
CA LYS A 255 -3.80 -31.17 -11.65
C LYS A 255 -2.88 -29.96 -11.65
N PHE A 256 -3.22 -28.89 -10.94
CA PHE A 256 -2.56 -27.59 -11.09
C PHE A 256 -1.76 -27.14 -9.86
N THR A 257 -1.62 -27.98 -8.82
CA THR A 257 -0.66 -27.69 -7.75
C THR A 257 0.75 -27.57 -8.33
N ASP A 258 1.47 -26.51 -7.99
CA ASP A 258 2.82 -26.18 -8.46
C ASP A 258 2.94 -26.01 -9.99
N SER A 259 1.82 -25.69 -10.67
CA SER A 259 1.83 -25.35 -12.10
C SER A 259 1.61 -23.86 -12.33
N GLU A 260 2.36 -23.30 -13.25
CA GLU A 260 2.17 -21.96 -13.83
C GLU A 260 0.77 -21.78 -14.43
N GLU A 261 0.11 -22.85 -14.87
CA GLU A 261 -1.26 -22.79 -15.38
C GLU A 261 -2.26 -22.34 -14.30
N ALA A 262 -1.99 -22.59 -13.00
CA ALA A 262 -2.81 -22.08 -11.89
C ALA A 262 -2.65 -20.57 -11.63
N HIS A 263 -1.60 -19.94 -12.17
CA HIS A 263 -1.33 -18.53 -11.92
C HIS A 263 -2.42 -17.66 -12.57
N GLY A 264 -2.60 -17.76 -13.88
CA GLY A 264 -3.37 -16.80 -14.68
C GLY A 264 -4.71 -17.25 -15.24
N ASN A 265 -5.09 -18.52 -15.02
CA ASN A 265 -6.24 -19.12 -15.69
C ASN A 265 -7.26 -19.69 -14.69
N PRO A 266 -8.57 -19.64 -15.01
CA PRO A 266 -9.55 -20.49 -14.35
C PRO A 266 -9.17 -21.96 -14.48
N LEU A 267 -9.38 -22.75 -13.43
CA LEU A 267 -8.99 -24.17 -13.40
C LEU A 267 -9.86 -25.06 -14.32
N GLY A 268 -11.07 -24.60 -14.65
CA GLY A 268 -12.06 -25.38 -15.41
C GLY A 268 -13.04 -26.12 -14.50
N GLU A 269 -14.28 -26.29 -14.97
CA GLU A 269 -15.41 -26.82 -14.16
C GLU A 269 -15.12 -28.19 -13.54
N GLU A 270 -14.52 -29.11 -14.32
CA GLU A 270 -14.18 -30.46 -13.85
C GLU A 270 -13.17 -30.41 -12.70
N GLU A 271 -12.10 -29.60 -12.85
CA GLU A 271 -11.07 -29.51 -11.83
C GLU A 271 -11.57 -28.78 -10.58
N VAL A 272 -12.41 -27.75 -10.73
CA VAL A 272 -13.05 -27.07 -9.59
C VAL A 272 -13.90 -28.06 -8.79
N ALA A 273 -14.70 -28.89 -9.46
CA ALA A 273 -15.53 -29.91 -8.81
C ALA A 273 -14.67 -30.95 -8.07
N ILE A 274 -13.61 -31.47 -8.70
CA ILE A 274 -12.67 -32.42 -8.07
C ILE A 274 -12.00 -31.80 -6.84
N THR A 275 -11.53 -30.56 -6.97
CA THR A 275 -10.83 -29.85 -5.88
C THR A 275 -11.79 -29.58 -4.71
N LYS A 276 -13.05 -29.22 -4.98
CA LYS A 276 -14.09 -29.08 -3.95
C LYS A 276 -14.36 -30.39 -3.22
N GLU A 277 -14.49 -31.51 -3.94
CA GLU A 277 -14.72 -32.82 -3.33
C GLU A 277 -13.56 -33.22 -2.40
N LEU A 278 -12.32 -32.96 -2.79
CA LEU A 278 -11.13 -33.21 -1.96
C LEU A 278 -11.15 -32.42 -0.65
N MET A 279 -11.54 -31.14 -0.74
CA MET A 279 -11.71 -30.23 0.40
C MET A 279 -12.95 -30.52 1.25
N GLY A 280 -13.85 -31.41 0.80
CA GLY A 280 -15.12 -31.70 1.46
C GLY A 280 -16.20 -30.63 1.26
N LEU A 281 -16.05 -29.79 0.23
CA LEU A 281 -17.07 -28.83 -0.22
C LEU A 281 -18.02 -29.51 -1.23
N PRO A 282 -19.28 -29.05 -1.37
CA PRO A 282 -20.19 -29.56 -2.38
C PRO A 282 -19.66 -29.28 -3.80
N PRO A 283 -19.38 -30.31 -4.62
CA PRO A 283 -18.73 -30.14 -5.92
C PRO A 283 -19.62 -29.50 -6.98
N ASP A 284 -20.94 -29.55 -6.80
CA ASP A 284 -22.00 -29.07 -7.70
C ASP A 284 -22.56 -27.69 -7.34
N GLU A 285 -22.13 -27.10 -6.21
CA GLU A 285 -22.53 -25.76 -5.79
C GLU A 285 -21.43 -24.73 -6.06
N THR A 286 -21.81 -23.54 -6.55
CA THR A 286 -20.91 -22.40 -6.74
C THR A 286 -21.20 -21.30 -5.72
N PHE A 287 -20.16 -20.59 -5.29
CA PHE A 287 -20.24 -19.54 -4.27
C PHE A 287 -20.85 -20.06 -2.97
N TRP A 288 -20.50 -21.30 -2.60
CA TRP A 288 -21.03 -21.97 -1.42
C TRP A 288 -20.39 -21.44 -0.14
N VAL A 289 -21.22 -20.93 0.77
CA VAL A 289 -20.83 -20.47 2.11
C VAL A 289 -21.87 -20.99 3.10
N PRO A 290 -21.53 -21.97 3.97
CA PRO A 290 -22.46 -22.48 4.97
C PRO A 290 -22.63 -21.48 6.12
N ASP A 291 -23.81 -21.50 6.75
CA ASP A 291 -24.20 -20.53 7.80
C ASP A 291 -23.19 -20.46 8.95
N ASP A 292 -22.64 -21.58 9.40
CA ASP A 292 -21.69 -21.62 10.51
C ASP A 292 -20.33 -20.99 10.17
N VAL A 293 -19.86 -21.13 8.93
CA VAL A 293 -18.67 -20.43 8.44
C VAL A 293 -18.95 -18.94 8.26
N ALA A 294 -20.13 -18.58 7.73
CA ALA A 294 -20.53 -17.18 7.63
C ALA A 294 -20.57 -16.52 9.01
N GLU A 295 -21.21 -17.14 10.00
CA GLU A 295 -21.27 -16.66 11.39
C GLU A 295 -19.87 -16.47 11.99
N LEU A 296 -18.94 -17.41 11.77
CA LEU A 296 -17.55 -17.30 12.24
C LEU A 296 -16.87 -16.04 11.70
N TYR A 297 -16.92 -15.79 10.40
CA TYR A 297 -16.24 -14.63 9.81
C TYR A 297 -16.95 -13.31 10.12
N ARG A 298 -18.28 -13.31 10.21
CA ARG A 298 -19.04 -12.13 10.65
C ARG A 298 -18.69 -11.75 12.09
N ALA A 299 -18.53 -12.75 12.96
CA ALA A 299 -18.04 -12.51 14.32
C ALA A 299 -16.65 -11.89 14.27
N ALA A 300 -15.70 -12.48 13.54
CA ALA A 300 -14.34 -11.94 13.39
C ALA A 300 -14.32 -10.47 12.93
N GLY A 301 -15.09 -10.11 11.91
CA GLY A 301 -15.13 -8.73 11.40
C GLY A 301 -15.77 -7.71 12.33
N SER A 302 -16.48 -8.15 13.37
CA SER A 302 -17.11 -7.28 14.37
C SER A 302 -16.32 -7.16 15.68
N ILE A 303 -15.30 -8.02 15.92
CA ILE A 303 -14.54 -8.05 17.18
C ILE A 303 -13.85 -6.71 17.46
N GLY A 304 -13.31 -6.05 16.42
CA GLY A 304 -12.61 -4.77 16.59
C GLY A 304 -13.51 -3.58 16.90
N ALA A 305 -14.84 -3.71 16.86
CA ALA A 305 -15.75 -2.63 17.27
C ALA A 305 -15.47 -2.16 18.70
N THR A 306 -15.12 -3.07 19.62
CA THR A 306 -14.74 -2.71 20.99
C THR A 306 -13.45 -1.89 21.04
N ALA A 307 -12.45 -2.25 20.21
CA ALA A 307 -11.19 -1.52 20.12
C ALA A 307 -11.38 -0.12 19.51
N ARG A 308 -12.17 -0.03 18.42
CA ARG A 308 -12.57 1.25 17.81
C ARG A 308 -13.31 2.14 18.79
N GLU A 309 -14.35 1.66 19.46
CA GLU A 309 -15.10 2.45 20.45
C GLU A 309 -14.22 2.92 21.62
N ALA A 310 -13.26 2.10 22.03
CA ALA A 310 -12.27 2.50 23.03
C ALA A 310 -11.33 3.59 22.49
N TRP A 311 -10.89 3.48 21.22
CA TRP A 311 -10.11 4.52 20.54
C TRP A 311 -10.88 5.83 20.41
N GLU A 312 -12.16 5.79 20.02
CA GLU A 312 -13.02 6.97 19.92
C GLU A 312 -13.17 7.69 21.28
N LYS A 313 -13.27 6.93 22.38
CA LYS A 313 -13.27 7.48 23.74
C LYS A 313 -11.94 8.13 24.09
N ARG A 314 -10.80 7.53 23.73
CA ARG A 314 -9.47 8.14 23.92
C ARG A 314 -9.34 9.43 23.13
N LEU A 315 -9.73 9.43 21.86
CA LEU A 315 -9.71 10.62 21.00
C LEU A 315 -10.63 11.73 21.54
N ALA A 316 -11.82 11.40 22.05
CA ALA A 316 -12.72 12.38 22.66
C ALA A 316 -12.18 12.98 23.97
N ALA A 317 -11.36 12.23 24.71
CA ALA A 317 -10.73 12.67 25.95
C ALA A 317 -9.34 13.30 25.74
N TRP A 318 -8.77 13.21 24.55
CA TRP A 318 -7.43 13.71 24.23
C TRP A 318 -7.37 15.23 24.32
N SER A 319 -6.36 15.74 25.04
CA SER A 319 -6.22 17.18 25.32
C SER A 319 -5.34 17.92 24.32
N GLY A 320 -4.89 17.26 23.25
CA GLY A 320 -4.10 17.89 22.19
C GLY A 320 -4.94 18.77 21.27
N ASP A 321 -4.28 19.39 20.29
CA ASP A 321 -4.95 20.27 19.34
C ASP A 321 -5.75 19.45 18.32
N ARG A 322 -7.08 19.41 18.52
CA ARG A 322 -8.00 18.66 17.67
C ARG A 322 -8.05 19.19 16.24
N ALA A 323 -7.95 20.50 16.03
CA ALA A 323 -7.97 21.09 14.70
C ALA A 323 -6.73 20.67 13.90
N VAL A 324 -5.57 20.65 14.56
CA VAL A 324 -4.32 20.15 13.96
C VAL A 324 -4.42 18.67 13.63
N PHE A 325 -4.92 17.84 14.55
CA PHE A 325 -5.09 16.40 14.32
C PHE A 325 -6.03 16.11 13.14
N ASP A 326 -7.20 16.74 13.11
CA ASP A 326 -8.19 16.52 12.05
C ASP A 326 -7.66 17.02 10.69
N ALA A 327 -6.99 18.18 10.64
CA ALA A 327 -6.36 18.68 9.43
C ALA A 327 -5.21 17.77 8.94
N CYS A 328 -4.43 17.22 9.88
CA CYS A 328 -3.38 16.26 9.59
C CYS A 328 -3.97 14.98 8.96
N LEU A 329 -4.99 14.39 9.61
CA LEU A 329 -5.69 13.20 9.11
C LEU A 329 -6.26 13.40 7.71
N ALA A 330 -6.86 14.57 7.45
CA ALA A 330 -7.43 14.91 6.16
C ALA A 330 -6.38 15.26 5.08
N GLY A 331 -5.09 15.41 5.43
CA GLY A 331 -4.08 15.92 4.51
C GLY A 331 -4.39 17.33 4.02
N ARG A 332 -4.92 18.20 4.90
CA ARG A 332 -5.36 19.56 4.56
C ARG A 332 -4.69 20.60 5.46
N GLY A 333 -4.78 21.86 5.03
CA GLY A 333 -4.42 23.00 5.87
C GLY A 333 -5.49 23.32 6.91
N LEU A 334 -5.07 24.02 7.96
CA LEU A 334 -5.97 24.69 8.90
C LEU A 334 -6.83 25.76 8.18
N PRO A 335 -7.91 26.26 8.81
CA PRO A 335 -8.63 27.41 8.28
C PRO A 335 -7.67 28.58 7.97
N ASP A 336 -7.86 29.22 6.81
CA ASP A 336 -7.04 30.33 6.31
C ASP A 336 -5.53 30.03 6.14
N TRP A 337 -5.16 28.74 6.00
CA TRP A 337 -3.75 28.33 5.82
C TRP A 337 -3.06 29.04 4.65
N ASP A 338 -3.80 29.36 3.58
CA ASP A 338 -3.28 29.97 2.36
C ASP A 338 -2.84 31.42 2.56
N SER A 339 -3.29 32.07 3.65
CA SER A 339 -2.83 33.41 4.03
C SER A 339 -1.35 33.46 4.42
N ALA A 340 -0.74 32.31 4.75
CA ALA A 340 0.68 32.20 5.01
C ALA A 340 1.54 32.27 3.74
N LEU A 341 0.95 32.05 2.56
CA LEU A 341 1.69 32.04 1.30
C LEU A 341 2.32 33.42 1.01
N PRO A 342 3.61 33.46 0.63
CA PRO A 342 4.27 34.72 0.30
C PRO A 342 3.76 35.33 -1.01
N SER A 343 3.96 36.64 -1.14
CA SER A 343 3.78 37.39 -2.39
C SER A 343 5.09 38.10 -2.77
N TRP A 344 5.26 38.38 -4.06
CA TRP A 344 6.43 39.08 -4.58
C TRP A 344 6.03 40.30 -5.40
N GLU A 345 6.79 41.38 -5.28
CA GLU A 345 6.56 42.61 -6.04
C GLU A 345 6.97 42.44 -7.52
N PRO A 346 6.30 43.14 -8.45
CA PRO A 346 6.69 43.14 -9.85
C PRO A 346 8.16 43.53 -10.05
N GLY A 347 8.92 42.67 -10.73
CA GLY A 347 10.34 42.88 -11.04
C GLY A 347 11.33 42.18 -10.11
N GLU A 348 10.86 41.57 -9.02
CA GLU A 348 11.70 40.67 -8.22
C GLU A 348 12.11 39.43 -9.03
N LYS A 349 13.40 39.08 -8.98
CA LYS A 349 13.96 37.93 -9.71
C LYS A 349 14.22 36.78 -8.76
N ILE A 350 13.39 35.75 -8.84
CA ILE A 350 13.54 34.50 -8.10
C ILE A 350 13.20 33.32 -9.00
N ALA A 351 13.99 32.25 -8.92
CA ALA A 351 13.66 31.01 -9.60
C ALA A 351 12.44 30.36 -8.94
N THR A 352 11.52 29.79 -9.73
CA THR A 352 10.31 29.12 -9.23
C THR A 352 10.61 28.04 -8.19
N ARG A 353 11.69 27.25 -8.34
CA ARG A 353 12.14 26.30 -7.30
C ARG A 353 12.43 26.94 -5.94
N LYS A 354 12.99 28.16 -5.92
CA LYS A 354 13.28 28.90 -4.69
C LYS A 354 12.01 29.54 -4.12
N ALA A 355 11.12 30.02 -4.99
CA ALA A 355 9.79 30.48 -4.59
C ALA A 355 8.98 29.34 -3.96
N SER A 356 9.03 28.14 -4.55
CA SER A 356 8.39 26.92 -4.04
C SER A 356 8.92 26.56 -2.65
N GLY A 357 10.24 26.56 -2.46
CA GLY A 357 10.82 26.34 -1.14
C GLY A 357 10.39 27.39 -0.11
N LYS A 358 10.24 28.66 -0.49
CA LYS A 358 9.68 29.69 0.40
C LYS A 358 8.20 29.44 0.74
N CYS A 359 7.40 28.95 -0.21
CA CYS A 359 6.00 28.59 0.04
C CYS A 359 5.93 27.40 1.00
N LEU A 360 6.70 26.33 0.75
CA LEU A 360 6.83 25.18 1.64
C LEU A 360 7.12 25.64 3.07
N GLN A 361 8.17 26.44 3.27
CA GLN A 361 8.53 26.94 4.61
C GLN A 361 7.40 27.71 5.28
N ALA A 362 6.69 28.56 4.54
CA ALA A 362 5.64 29.39 5.11
C ALA A 362 4.41 28.60 5.55
N VAL A 363 4.14 27.43 4.96
CA VAL A 363 2.92 26.66 5.21
C VAL A 363 3.10 25.48 6.16
N LEU A 364 4.33 25.13 6.59
CA LEU A 364 4.62 23.96 7.43
C LEU A 364 3.80 23.92 8.74
N ASP A 365 3.62 25.08 9.40
CA ASP A 365 2.90 25.17 10.67
C ASP A 365 1.38 25.15 10.49
N VAL A 366 0.88 25.59 9.33
CA VAL A 366 -0.56 25.70 9.04
C VAL A 366 -1.09 24.57 8.15
N VAL A 367 -0.21 23.74 7.60
CA VAL A 367 -0.52 22.49 6.89
C VAL A 367 0.19 21.36 7.64
N PRO A 368 -0.37 20.90 8.77
CA PRO A 368 0.36 20.08 9.74
C PRO A 368 0.71 18.68 9.23
N GLY A 369 0.02 18.18 8.19
CA GLY A 369 0.36 16.91 7.54
C GLY A 369 1.58 16.99 6.62
N LEU A 370 2.05 18.19 6.27
CA LEU A 370 3.09 18.36 5.25
C LEU A 370 4.43 17.78 5.69
N MET A 371 4.88 16.76 4.96
CA MET A 371 6.14 16.05 5.18
C MET A 371 6.78 15.74 3.83
N GLY A 372 8.10 15.69 3.75
CA GLY A 372 8.71 15.43 2.46
C GLY A 372 10.19 15.70 2.35
N GLY A 373 10.68 15.61 1.13
CA GLY A 373 12.09 15.78 0.81
C GLY A 373 12.38 15.47 -0.65
N GLY A 374 13.64 15.22 -0.96
CA GLY A 374 14.05 14.86 -2.33
C GLY A 374 14.75 13.51 -2.41
N ALA A 375 14.75 12.94 -3.61
CA ALA A 375 15.59 11.80 -3.96
C ALA A 375 17.05 12.23 -4.09
N ASP A 376 17.73 12.42 -2.95
CA ASP A 376 19.09 12.98 -2.82
C ASP A 376 19.28 14.41 -3.41
N LEU A 377 18.17 15.08 -3.73
CA LEU A 377 18.17 16.40 -4.38
C LEU A 377 17.41 17.46 -3.57
N THR A 378 17.23 17.24 -2.27
CA THR A 378 16.36 18.02 -1.37
C THR A 378 16.52 19.55 -1.51
N GLY A 379 17.76 20.05 -1.52
CA GLY A 379 18.02 21.49 -1.67
C GLY A 379 17.77 22.01 -3.09
N ASN A 380 18.01 21.17 -4.10
CA ASN A 380 17.88 21.51 -5.52
C ASN A 380 16.42 21.59 -5.95
N THR A 381 15.55 20.85 -5.27
CA THR A 381 14.11 20.71 -5.56
C THR A 381 13.24 21.64 -4.72
N GLY A 382 13.83 22.45 -3.84
CA GLY A 382 13.09 23.34 -2.95
C GLY A 382 12.27 22.60 -1.90
N THR A 383 12.64 21.37 -1.56
CA THR A 383 11.93 20.50 -0.61
C THR A 383 12.65 20.37 0.73
N THR A 384 13.60 21.27 1.01
CA THR A 384 14.19 21.40 2.36
C THR A 384 13.13 21.86 3.34
N ILE A 385 13.05 21.19 4.48
CA ILE A 385 12.20 21.51 5.63
C ILE A 385 13.12 21.93 6.78
N ALA A 386 13.06 23.20 7.19
CA ALA A 386 13.82 23.70 8.34
C ALA A 386 13.00 23.57 9.62
N ASP A 387 13.67 23.39 10.76
CA ASP A 387 13.10 23.47 12.11
C ASP A 387 11.96 22.47 12.44
N HIS A 388 11.81 21.39 11.67
CA HIS A 388 10.79 20.34 11.90
C HIS A 388 11.35 18.91 11.95
N GLY A 389 12.64 18.78 12.26
CA GLY A 389 13.29 17.47 12.42
C GLY A 389 13.49 16.69 11.12
N VAL A 390 14.27 15.61 11.21
CA VAL A 390 14.57 14.69 10.11
C VAL A 390 13.99 13.33 10.48
N GLN A 391 13.17 12.78 9.59
CA GLN A 391 12.56 11.48 9.81
C GLN A 391 13.64 10.40 9.88
N SER A 392 13.87 9.88 11.08
CA SER A 392 14.88 8.86 11.35
C SER A 392 14.43 7.91 12.46
N ALA A 393 15.29 6.95 12.79
CA ALA A 393 15.04 6.08 13.93
C ALA A 393 15.03 6.85 15.27
N GLU A 394 15.83 7.90 15.36
CA GLU A 394 16.02 8.73 16.56
C GLU A 394 15.00 9.87 16.66
N ASP A 395 14.52 10.40 15.53
CA ASP A 395 13.47 11.42 15.48
C ASP A 395 12.31 11.01 14.55
N PRO A 396 11.40 10.15 15.03
CA PRO A 396 10.31 9.65 14.20
C PRO A 396 9.19 10.66 13.93
N ALA A 397 9.21 11.83 14.58
CA ALA A 397 8.28 12.93 14.34
C ALA A 397 8.81 13.90 13.26
N GLY A 398 10.05 13.70 12.80
CA GLY A 398 10.70 14.54 11.81
C GLY A 398 9.92 14.61 10.50
N ARG A 399 9.83 15.82 9.93
CA ARG A 399 9.06 16.03 8.68
C ARG A 399 9.94 16.03 7.43
N GLN A 400 11.25 16.23 7.57
CA GLN A 400 12.20 16.09 6.46
C GLN A 400 12.51 14.60 6.22
N ILE A 401 12.22 14.10 5.02
CA ILE A 401 12.57 12.73 4.62
C ILE A 401 13.76 12.77 3.66
N HIS A 402 14.72 11.87 3.84
CA HIS A 402 15.80 11.64 2.89
C HIS A 402 15.62 10.28 2.22
N PHE A 403 15.04 10.29 1.02
CA PHE A 403 14.73 9.06 0.28
C PHE A 403 15.99 8.36 -0.26
N GLY A 404 17.09 9.08 -0.43
CA GLY A 404 18.25 8.63 -1.22
C GLY A 404 17.97 8.70 -2.73
N VAL A 405 18.86 8.16 -3.56
CA VAL A 405 18.67 8.10 -5.03
C VAL A 405 17.70 6.97 -5.36
N ARG A 406 16.41 7.20 -5.09
CA ARG A 406 15.33 6.20 -5.10
C ARG A 406 14.02 6.81 -5.59
N GLU A 407 13.99 7.38 -6.79
CA GLU A 407 12.81 8.09 -7.31
C GLU A 407 11.57 7.20 -7.33
N HIS A 408 11.72 5.94 -7.75
CA HIS A 408 10.59 5.04 -7.92
C HIS A 408 9.99 4.66 -6.56
N ALA A 409 10.82 4.25 -5.59
CA ALA A 409 10.34 4.03 -4.23
C ALA A 409 9.85 5.32 -3.57
N MET A 410 10.47 6.48 -3.78
CA MET A 410 9.95 7.76 -3.30
C MET A 410 8.49 7.95 -3.77
N GLY A 411 8.21 7.71 -5.05
CA GLY A 411 6.85 7.75 -5.59
C GLY A 411 5.90 6.77 -4.90
N GLY A 412 6.27 5.50 -4.79
CA GLY A 412 5.44 4.46 -4.17
C GLY A 412 5.20 4.69 -2.67
N VAL A 413 6.24 5.08 -1.94
CA VAL A 413 6.19 5.43 -0.52
C VAL A 413 5.27 6.62 -0.29
N MET A 414 5.37 7.68 -1.09
CA MET A 414 4.46 8.82 -0.96
C MET A 414 2.99 8.45 -1.22
N ASN A 415 2.71 7.56 -2.16
CA ASN A 415 1.34 7.10 -2.36
C ASN A 415 0.79 6.39 -1.11
N GLY A 416 1.61 5.54 -0.48
CA GLY A 416 1.25 4.89 0.78
C GLY A 416 1.05 5.87 1.94
N MET A 417 1.92 6.86 2.06
CA MET A 417 1.82 7.94 3.05
C MET A 417 0.50 8.73 2.90
N ALA A 418 0.13 9.07 1.66
CA ALA A 418 -1.09 9.80 1.37
C ALA A 418 -2.35 8.95 1.64
N LEU A 419 -2.36 7.69 1.20
CA LEU A 419 -3.50 6.77 1.37
C LEU A 419 -3.66 6.25 2.80
N HIS A 420 -2.61 6.30 3.62
CA HIS A 420 -2.71 6.07 5.06
C HIS A 420 -3.63 7.11 5.74
N GLY A 421 -3.62 8.34 5.24
CA GLY A 421 -4.10 9.53 5.94
C GLY A 421 -3.08 10.06 6.94
N GLY A 422 -3.26 11.29 7.42
CA GLY A 422 -2.37 11.88 8.43
C GLY A 422 -1.11 12.54 7.89
N THR A 423 -0.80 12.41 6.60
CA THR A 423 0.32 13.10 5.97
C THR A 423 -0.08 13.67 4.60
N LEU A 424 0.58 14.76 4.21
CA LEU A 424 0.56 15.34 2.87
C LEU A 424 2.01 15.26 2.34
N PRO A 425 2.36 14.21 1.60
CA PRO A 425 3.72 14.01 1.15
C PRO A 425 4.10 14.95 0.00
N ILE A 426 5.30 15.54 0.10
CA ILE A 426 5.98 16.23 -1.00
C ILE A 426 7.32 15.57 -1.35
N GLY A 427 7.51 15.22 -2.62
CA GLY A 427 8.72 14.55 -3.12
C GLY A 427 9.37 15.29 -4.26
N GLY A 428 10.67 15.53 -4.14
CA GLY A 428 11.47 16.28 -5.11
C GLY A 428 12.46 15.42 -5.89
N THR A 429 12.49 15.59 -7.21
CA THR A 429 13.62 15.20 -8.07
C THR A 429 13.69 16.15 -9.28
N PHE A 430 14.61 15.95 -10.21
CA PHE A 430 14.59 16.68 -11.47
C PHE A 430 13.45 16.19 -12.35
N LEU A 431 12.84 17.09 -13.14
CA LEU A 431 11.73 16.73 -14.03
C LEU A 431 12.12 15.61 -14.99
N THR A 432 13.39 15.57 -15.41
CA THR A 432 13.89 14.50 -16.28
C THR A 432 13.86 13.11 -15.65
N PHE A 433 13.91 13.02 -14.32
CA PHE A 433 13.86 11.76 -13.57
C PHE A 433 12.46 11.41 -13.11
N SER A 434 11.44 12.21 -13.47
CA SER A 434 10.04 11.80 -13.30
C SER A 434 9.72 10.49 -14.04
N ASP A 435 10.50 10.16 -15.08
CA ASP A 435 10.42 8.88 -15.78
C ASP A 435 10.73 7.68 -14.89
N TYR A 436 11.69 7.78 -13.96
CA TYR A 436 12.01 6.69 -13.01
C TYR A 436 10.83 6.34 -12.11
N MET A 437 10.01 7.33 -11.74
CA MET A 437 8.88 7.14 -10.82
C MET A 437 7.52 7.09 -11.53
N ARG A 438 7.50 7.08 -12.86
CA ARG A 438 6.27 7.26 -13.66
C ARG A 438 5.19 6.23 -13.33
N GLY A 439 5.58 4.98 -13.04
CA GLY A 439 4.66 3.93 -12.62
C GLY A 439 3.92 4.27 -11.32
N ALA A 440 4.63 4.84 -10.34
CA ALA A 440 4.04 5.26 -9.07
C ALA A 440 3.16 6.50 -9.24
N VAL A 441 3.56 7.47 -10.07
CA VAL A 441 2.75 8.66 -10.39
C VAL A 441 1.42 8.25 -11.04
N ARG A 442 1.46 7.25 -11.93
CA ARG A 442 0.24 6.70 -12.55
C ARG A 442 -0.70 6.09 -11.51
N LEU A 443 -0.17 5.34 -10.54
CA LEU A 443 -0.99 4.79 -9.46
C LEU A 443 -1.51 5.88 -8.52
N ALA A 444 -0.75 6.94 -8.27
CA ALA A 444 -1.23 8.09 -7.51
C ALA A 444 -2.45 8.72 -8.20
N ALA A 445 -2.41 8.85 -9.53
CA ALA A 445 -3.51 9.41 -10.29
C ALA A 445 -4.74 8.50 -10.34
N ILE A 446 -4.54 7.17 -10.45
CA ILE A 446 -5.63 6.18 -10.43
C ILE A 446 -6.26 6.10 -9.04
N GLY A 447 -5.45 5.94 -8.00
CA GLY A 447 -5.89 5.80 -6.62
C GLY A 447 -6.14 7.13 -5.91
N GLN A 448 -6.12 8.26 -6.64
CA GLN A 448 -6.34 9.60 -6.11
C GLN A 448 -5.49 9.91 -4.86
N ALA A 449 -4.24 9.45 -4.83
CA ALA A 449 -3.34 9.71 -3.72
C ALA A 449 -2.94 11.19 -3.72
N HIS A 450 -3.20 11.88 -2.61
CA HIS A 450 -2.91 13.31 -2.46
C HIS A 450 -1.42 13.56 -2.23
N VAL A 451 -0.65 13.54 -3.33
CA VAL A 451 0.80 13.69 -3.35
C VAL A 451 1.19 14.97 -4.10
N ILE A 452 2.20 15.68 -3.59
CA ILE A 452 2.80 16.83 -4.27
C ILE A 452 4.17 16.43 -4.83
N TYR A 453 4.35 16.50 -6.14
CA TYR A 453 5.65 16.29 -6.78
C TYR A 453 6.32 17.64 -7.04
N SER A 454 7.52 17.87 -6.51
CA SER A 454 8.35 19.05 -6.78
C SER A 454 9.42 18.70 -7.82
N TRP A 455 9.06 18.79 -9.09
CA TRP A 455 9.95 18.48 -10.20
C TRP A 455 10.60 19.74 -10.73
N THR A 456 11.91 19.86 -10.53
CA THR A 456 12.65 21.08 -10.88
C THR A 456 13.54 20.86 -12.10
N HIS A 457 14.25 21.90 -12.55
CA HIS A 457 15.14 21.84 -13.72
C HIS A 457 14.36 21.38 -14.96
N ASP A 458 13.32 22.14 -15.25
CA ASP A 458 12.17 21.77 -16.08
C ASP A 458 12.41 21.82 -17.60
N SER A 459 13.62 22.18 -18.03
CA SER A 459 13.90 22.51 -19.43
C SER A 459 15.39 22.55 -19.75
N LEU A 460 15.70 22.85 -21.02
CA LEU A 460 17.05 23.20 -21.50
C LEU A 460 17.72 24.34 -20.69
N GLY A 461 16.95 25.13 -19.94
CA GLY A 461 17.47 26.18 -19.06
C GLY A 461 18.39 25.67 -17.94
N LEU A 462 18.43 24.36 -17.70
CA LEU A 462 19.41 23.72 -16.81
C LEU A 462 20.86 23.90 -17.31
N GLY A 463 21.10 23.91 -18.63
CA GLY A 463 22.43 24.18 -19.19
C GLY A 463 23.38 22.98 -19.15
N GLU A 464 24.47 23.10 -18.40
CA GLU A 464 25.71 22.35 -18.59
C GLU A 464 25.66 20.84 -18.31
N ASP A 465 24.68 20.32 -17.54
CA ASP A 465 24.56 18.87 -17.32
C ASP A 465 24.13 18.11 -18.58
N GLY A 466 23.70 18.83 -19.62
CA GLY A 466 23.52 18.29 -20.96
C GLY A 466 22.23 17.48 -21.16
N PRO A 467 22.10 16.79 -22.31
CA PRO A 467 20.81 16.29 -22.80
C PRO A 467 20.18 15.20 -21.92
N THR A 468 20.97 14.48 -21.12
CA THR A 468 20.43 13.46 -20.21
C THR A 468 19.69 14.05 -19.01
N HIS A 469 19.89 15.35 -18.74
CA HIS A 469 19.29 16.06 -17.60
C HIS A 469 18.26 17.11 -18.04
N GLN A 470 18.07 17.29 -19.34
CA GLN A 470 17.25 18.35 -19.90
C GLN A 470 15.91 17.78 -20.38
N PRO A 471 14.80 18.05 -19.68
CA PRO A 471 13.49 17.57 -20.09
C PRO A 471 13.06 18.16 -21.44
N VAL A 472 12.50 17.32 -22.32
CA VAL A 472 11.94 17.74 -23.62
C VAL A 472 10.47 17.36 -23.75
N GLU A 473 10.18 16.07 -23.69
CA GLU A 473 8.87 15.42 -23.82
C GLU A 473 8.07 15.35 -22.51
N HIS A 474 8.74 15.55 -21.37
CA HIS A 474 8.25 15.15 -20.06
C HIS A 474 6.93 15.84 -19.70
N LEU A 475 6.81 17.15 -19.98
CA LEU A 475 5.55 17.88 -19.76
C LEU A 475 4.38 17.31 -20.58
N ALA A 476 4.63 16.89 -21.84
CA ALA A 476 3.60 16.29 -22.67
C ALA A 476 3.23 14.88 -22.16
N ALA A 477 4.24 14.08 -21.79
CA ALA A 477 4.06 12.74 -21.25
C ALA A 477 3.29 12.75 -19.93
N LEU A 478 3.55 13.71 -19.04
CA LEU A 478 2.84 13.87 -17.76
C LEU A 478 1.42 14.39 -17.94
N ARG A 479 1.21 15.41 -18.81
CA ARG A 479 -0.14 15.94 -19.09
C ARG A 479 -1.06 14.94 -19.78
N ALA A 480 -0.50 13.94 -20.47
CA ALA A 480 -1.27 12.85 -21.06
C ALA A 480 -1.83 11.87 -20.01
N MET A 481 -1.34 11.91 -18.77
CA MET A 481 -1.82 11.05 -17.69
C MET A 481 -3.13 11.60 -17.11
N PRO A 482 -4.25 10.85 -17.19
CA PRO A 482 -5.51 11.28 -16.58
C PRO A 482 -5.37 11.51 -15.09
N GLN A 483 -6.11 12.49 -14.55
CA GLN A 483 -6.17 12.83 -13.11
C GLN A 483 -4.88 13.33 -12.46
N LEU A 484 -3.76 13.39 -13.18
CA LEU A 484 -2.55 14.09 -12.75
C LEU A 484 -2.67 15.59 -13.06
N ARG A 485 -2.64 16.43 -12.03
CA ARG A 485 -2.60 17.89 -12.20
C ARG A 485 -1.16 18.32 -12.45
N VAL A 486 -0.85 18.88 -13.63
CA VAL A 486 0.49 19.38 -13.96
C VAL A 486 0.47 20.90 -14.04
N VAL A 487 1.16 21.57 -13.11
CA VAL A 487 1.26 23.03 -13.02
C VAL A 487 2.71 23.44 -13.25
N ARG A 488 2.94 24.30 -14.24
CA ARG A 488 4.24 24.89 -14.55
C ARG A 488 4.17 26.40 -14.36
N PRO A 489 4.50 26.93 -13.17
CA PRO A 489 4.32 28.35 -12.86
C PRO A 489 5.27 29.24 -13.68
N GLY A 490 4.76 30.36 -14.18
CA GLY A 490 5.52 31.35 -14.95
C GLY A 490 6.36 32.29 -14.09
N ASP A 491 6.00 32.48 -12.81
CA ASP A 491 6.73 33.31 -11.86
C ASP A 491 6.54 32.85 -10.39
N ALA A 492 7.01 33.66 -9.44
CA ALA A 492 6.93 33.37 -8.02
C ALA A 492 5.49 33.43 -7.45
N ASN A 493 4.66 34.38 -7.92
CA ASN A 493 3.28 34.51 -7.47
C ASN A 493 2.41 33.37 -8.02
N GLU A 494 2.63 32.95 -9.27
CA GLU A 494 2.04 31.73 -9.81
C GLU A 494 2.50 30.48 -9.06
N THR A 495 3.73 30.47 -8.54
CA THR A 495 4.22 29.37 -7.69
C THR A 495 3.44 29.29 -6.38
N ALA A 496 3.16 30.43 -5.71
CA ALA A 496 2.30 30.45 -4.53
C ALA A 496 0.86 30.00 -4.85
N ALA A 497 0.30 30.46 -5.96
CA ALA A 497 -1.01 30.00 -6.41
C ALA A 497 -1.03 28.49 -6.72
N ALA A 498 0.06 27.93 -7.26
CA ALA A 498 0.20 26.50 -7.51
C ALA A 498 0.22 25.68 -6.20
N TRP A 499 0.84 26.20 -5.14
CA TRP A 499 0.79 25.58 -3.81
C TRP A 499 -0.63 25.52 -3.25
N ARG A 500 -1.41 26.60 -3.40
CA ARG A 500 -2.85 26.59 -3.10
C ARG A 500 -3.58 25.48 -3.85
N LEU A 501 -3.37 25.41 -5.16
CA LEU A 501 -3.97 24.35 -5.98
C LEU A 501 -3.52 22.94 -5.57
N ALA A 502 -2.30 22.77 -5.07
CA ALA A 502 -1.79 21.46 -4.68
C ALA A 502 -2.39 20.98 -3.35
N VAL A 503 -2.45 21.85 -2.33
CA VAL A 503 -2.99 21.52 -1.01
C VAL A 503 -4.52 21.35 -1.04
N ASP A 504 -5.24 22.11 -1.87
CA ASP A 504 -6.71 22.07 -1.96
C ASP A 504 -7.23 20.98 -2.94
N TYR A 505 -6.36 20.19 -3.58
CA TYR A 505 -6.77 19.12 -4.49
C TYR A 505 -6.91 17.78 -3.76
N ASP A 506 -7.80 16.91 -4.25
CA ASP A 506 -7.99 15.57 -3.69
C ASP A 506 -7.05 14.51 -4.29
N GLY A 507 -6.24 14.86 -5.29
CA GLY A 507 -5.35 13.92 -5.97
C GLY A 507 -3.92 14.45 -6.17
N PRO A 508 -3.10 13.81 -7.03
CA PRO A 508 -1.72 14.19 -7.19
C PRO A 508 -1.54 15.49 -7.99
N THR A 509 -0.61 16.33 -7.52
CA THR A 509 -0.19 17.55 -8.21
C THR A 509 1.30 17.55 -8.48
N ALA A 510 1.69 17.72 -9.74
CA ALA A 510 3.05 17.95 -10.17
C ALA A 510 3.31 19.45 -10.35
N LEU A 511 4.22 19.98 -9.55
CA LEU A 511 4.81 21.32 -9.70
C LEU A 511 6.09 21.14 -10.54
N ALA A 512 6.01 21.51 -11.83
CA ALA A 512 7.06 21.30 -12.82
C ALA A 512 7.74 22.61 -13.24
#